data_AF-A0A354I5C3-F1
#
_entry.id   AF-A0A354I5C3-F1
#
_cell.length_a   1.000
_cell.length_b   1.000
_cell.length_c   1.000
_cell.angle_alpha   90.00
_cell.angle_beta   90.00
_cell.angle_gamma   90.00
#
_symmetry.space_group_name_H-M   'P 1'
#
loop_
_entity.id
_entity.type
_entity.pdbx_description
1 polymer ?
#
loop_
_entity_poly.entity_id
_entity_poly.type
_entity_poly.pdbx_seq_one_letter_code
_entity_poly.pdbx_strand_id
1 'polypeptide(L)' 'FIKMDIEGAELNALKGAKETIIKNKPRLAICIYHKPEDIYEIPEYILSLVPEYRFWIRHYTSNNWETVLYAKCL' A
#
# COMPACT_ATOMS: atom_id res chain seq x y z
N PHE A 1 -2.99 -2.83 11.91
CA PHE A 1 -2.76 -1.66 11.04
C PHE A 1 -1.31 -1.74 10.58
N ILE A 2 -1.04 -1.48 9.29
CA ILE A 2 0.31 -1.48 8.72
C ILE A 2 0.55 -0.13 8.03
N LYS A 3 1.62 0.57 8.41
CA LYS A 3 2.14 1.77 7.72
C LYS A 3 3.48 1.42 7.10
N MET A 4 3.70 1.83 5.85
CA MET A 4 4.99 1.64 5.17
C MET A 4 5.42 2.91 4.48
N ASP A 5 6.70 3.19 4.64
CA ASP A 5 7.44 4.34 4.12
C ASP A 5 8.91 3.97 4.30
N ILE A 6 9.41 3.18 3.34
CA ILE A 6 10.63 2.39 3.48
C ILE A 6 11.48 2.47 2.22
N GLU A 7 11.54 3.66 1.63
CA GLU A 7 12.48 4.03 0.56
C GLU A 7 12.46 3.08 -0.64
N GLY A 8 11.27 2.71 -1.12
CA GLY A 8 11.06 1.88 -2.31
C GLY A 8 11.04 0.37 -2.05
N ALA A 9 11.11 -0.07 -0.79
CA ALA A 9 10.99 -1.48 -0.41
C ALA A 9 9.54 -1.94 -0.15
N GLU A 10 8.54 -1.08 -0.36
CA GLU A 10 7.14 -1.30 0.00
C GLU A 10 6.57 -2.59 -0.59
N LEU A 11 6.72 -2.80 -1.91
CA LEU A 11 6.21 -4.02 -2.55
C LEU A 11 6.86 -5.29 -1.99
N ASN A 12 8.17 -5.26 -1.71
CA ASN A 12 8.87 -6.42 -1.13
C ASN A 12 8.45 -6.67 0.32
N ALA A 13 8.25 -5.62 1.11
CA ALA A 13 7.73 -5.74 2.48
C ALA A 13 6.29 -6.27 2.49
N LEU A 14 5.43 -5.82 1.56
CA LEU A 14 4.08 -6.35 1.38
C LEU A 14 4.12 -7.84 0.99
N LYS A 15 5.04 -8.26 0.11
CA LYS A 15 5.27 -9.68 -0.21
C LYS A 15 5.66 -10.50 1.01
N GLY A 16 6.56 -9.98 1.85
CA GLY A 16 6.92 -10.60 3.13
C GLY A 16 5.77 -10.65 4.14
N ALA A 17 4.83 -9.70 4.06
CA ALA A 17 3.66 -9.61 4.92
C ALA A 17 2.41 -10.34 4.39
N LYS A 18 2.51 -11.08 3.27
CA LYS A 18 1.39 -11.73 2.58
C LYS A 18 0.41 -12.45 3.51
N GLU A 19 0.91 -13.39 4.32
CA GLU A 19 0.06 -14.21 5.21
C GLU A 19 -0.67 -13.34 6.26
N THR A 20 0.00 -12.31 6.77
CA THR A 20 -0.61 -11.34 7.70
C THR A 20 -1.72 -10.53 7.04
N ILE A 21 -1.52 -10.12 5.78
CA ILE A 21 -2.51 -9.34 5.01
C ILE A 21 -3.75 -10.18 4.72
N ILE A 22 -3.57 -11.43 4.25
CA ILE A 22 -4.67 -12.35 3.94
C ILE A 22 -5.47 -12.67 5.21
N LYS A 23 -4.78 -13.09 6.28
CA LYS A 23 -5.43 -13.57 7.51
C LYS A 23 -6.16 -12.46 8.27
N ASN A 24 -5.52 -11.30 8.41
CA ASN A 24 -5.99 -10.27 9.34
C ASN A 24 -6.66 -9.09 8.65
N LYS A 25 -6.59 -8.99 7.32
CA LYS A 25 -7.15 -7.89 6.52
C LYS A 25 -6.90 -6.49 7.14
N PRO A 26 -5.66 -6.17 7.58
CA PRO A 26 -5.41 -4.95 8.34
C PRO A 26 -5.66 -3.70 7.48
N ARG A 27 -6.06 -2.60 8.12
CA ARG A 27 -5.96 -1.28 7.48
C ARG A 27 -4.51 -1.01 7.06
N LEU A 28 -4.31 -0.51 5.84
CA LEU A 28 -3.01 -0.21 5.24
C LEU A 28 -2.88 1.30 4.97
N ALA A 29 -1.66 1.82 5.15
CA ALA A 29 -1.24 3.16 4.73
C ALA A 29 0.18 3.06 4.14
N ILE A 30 0.30 3.06 2.81
CA ILE A 30 1.52 2.71 2.09
C ILE A 30 1.95 3.91 1.24
N CYS A 31 3.18 4.40 1.41
CA CYS A 31 3.74 5.40 0.51
C CYS A 31 3.87 4.82 -0.90
N ILE A 32 3.45 5.60 -1.90
CA ILE A 32 3.44 5.20 -3.32
C ILE A 32 4.16 6.25 -4.19
N TYR A 33 5.18 6.91 -3.63
CA TYR A 33 5.94 7.96 -4.32
C TYR A 33 7.41 7.58 -4.56
N HIS A 34 7.92 6.52 -3.94
CA HIS A 34 9.34 6.15 -4.05
C HIS A 34 9.72 5.65 -5.44
N LYS A 35 8.78 4.97 -6.12
CA LYS A 35 8.92 4.54 -7.51
C LYS A 35 7.69 4.92 -8.33
N PRO A 36 7.85 5.28 -9.61
CA PRO A 36 6.73 5.50 -10.51
C PRO A 36 5.76 4.31 -10.56
N GLU A 37 6.28 3.10 -10.41
CA GLU A 37 5.51 1.85 -10.50
C GLU A 37 4.68 1.56 -9.24
N ASP A 38 5.05 2.12 -8.09
CA ASP A 38 4.36 1.87 -6.81
C ASP A 38 2.88 2.29 -6.87
N ILE A 39 2.52 3.27 -7.71
CA ILE A 39 1.13 3.72 -7.88
C ILE A 39 0.20 2.64 -8.44
N TYR A 40 0.72 1.66 -9.18
CA TYR A 40 -0.08 0.59 -9.78
C TYR A 40 0.29 -0.81 -9.25
N GLU A 41 1.57 -1.11 -9.02
CA GLU A 41 1.97 -2.45 -8.56
C GLU A 41 1.51 -2.75 -7.13
N ILE A 42 1.55 -1.76 -6.24
CA ILE A 42 1.13 -1.92 -4.85
C ILE A 42 -0.37 -2.21 -4.74
N PRO A 43 -1.29 -1.39 -5.29
CA PRO A 43 -2.71 -1.71 -5.23
C PRO A 43 -3.06 -3.00 -5.98
N GLU A 44 -2.44 -3.28 -7.13
CA GLU A 44 -2.63 -4.53 -7.87
C GLU A 44 -2.24 -5.75 -7.03
N TYR A 45 -1.07 -5.70 -6.37
CA TYR A 45 -0.62 -6.77 -5.49
C TYR A 45 -1.57 -6.96 -4.31
N ILE A 46 -1.99 -5.89 -3.63
CA ILE A 46 -2.92 -5.98 -2.50
C ILE A 46 -4.27 -6.59 -2.94
N LEU A 47 -4.80 -6.18 -4.10
CA LEU A 47 -6.02 -6.74 -4.69
C LEU A 47 -5.87 -8.23 -5.01
N SER A 48 -4.71 -8.65 -5.52
CA SER A 48 -4.43 -10.05 -5.81
C SER A 48 -4.45 -10.95 -4.57
N LEU A 49 -4.14 -10.37 -3.39
CA LEU A 49 -4.19 -11.09 -2.11
C LEU A 49 -5.60 -11.11 -1.52
N VAL A 50 -6.28 -9.96 -1.51
CA VAL A 50 -7.59 -9.80 -0.89
C VAL A 50 -8.42 -8.83 -1.75
N PRO A 51 -9.32 -9.35 -2.62
CA PRO A 51 -10.13 -8.53 -3.54
C PRO A 51 -11.13 -7.58 -2.85
N GLU A 52 -11.35 -7.74 -1.55
CA GLU A 52 -12.29 -6.96 -0.74
C GLU A 52 -11.74 -5.59 -0.30
N TYR A 53 -10.44 -5.35 -0.48
CA TYR A 53 -9.85 -4.05 -0.16
C TYR A 53 -10.45 -2.94 -1.05
N ARG A 54 -10.83 -1.84 -0.40
CA ARG A 54 -11.09 -0.56 -1.05
C ARG A 54 -9.92 0.37 -0.82
N PHE A 55 -9.65 1.23 -1.80
CA PHE A 55 -8.47 2.09 -1.84
C PHE A 55 -8.84 3.57 -1.89
N TRP A 56 -7.98 4.40 -1.29
CA TRP A 56 -8.03 5.85 -1.38
C TRP A 56 -6.61 6.39 -1.44
N ILE A 57 -6.38 7.45 -2.22
CA ILE A 57 -5.08 8.13 -2.27
C ILE A 57 -5.23 9.50 -1.62
N ARG A 58 -4.22 9.91 -0.85
CA ARG A 58 -4.06 11.28 -0.40
C ARG A 58 -2.63 11.74 -0.59
N HIS A 59 -2.49 12.98 -1.02
CA HIS A 59 -1.22 13.67 -1.15
C HIS A 59 -1.13 14.77 -0.10
N TYR A 60 0.03 14.92 0.55
CA TYR A 60 0.19 15.79 1.72
C TYR A 60 1.16 16.96 1.52
N THR A 61 1.82 17.08 0.37
CA THR A 61 2.76 18.18 0.10
C THR A 61 2.41 18.90 -1.20
N SER A 62 3.27 19.83 -1.64
CA SER A 62 3.25 20.41 -2.99
C SER A 62 4.31 19.80 -3.91
N ASN A 63 5.09 18.84 -3.39
CA ASN A 63 6.22 18.23 -4.08
C ASN A 63 5.84 16.79 -4.49
N ASN A 64 6.79 16.01 -4.99
CA ASN A 64 6.49 14.64 -5.44
C ASN A 64 6.54 13.58 -4.33
N TRP A 65 6.64 13.99 -3.06
CA TRP A 65 6.74 13.11 -1.89
C TRP A 65 5.43 13.10 -1.09
N GLU A 66 5.28 12.18 -0.15
CA GLU A 66 4.11 12.11 0.75
C GLU A 66 2.77 11.83 0.02
N THR A 67 2.82 11.05 -1.06
CA THR A 67 1.62 10.40 -1.65
C THR A 67 1.40 9.05 -1.01
N VAL A 68 0.25 8.87 -0.35
CA VAL A 68 -0.08 7.67 0.43
C VAL A 68 -1.33 6.98 -0.11
N LEU A 69 -1.21 5.68 -0.36
CA LEU A 69 -2.30 4.76 -0.61
C LEU A 69 -2.85 4.21 0.70
N TYR A 70 -4.12 4.48 0.97
CA TYR A 70 -4.87 3.86 2.06
C TYR A 70 -5.68 2.68 1.53
N ALA A 71 -5.72 1.59 2.29
CA ALA A 71 -6.59 0.45 1.99
C ALA A 71 -7.31 -0.10 3.23
N LYS A 72 -8.57 -0.51 3.07
CA LYS A 72 -9.37 -1.17 4.11
C LYS A 72 -10.41 -2.14 3.49
N CYS A 73 -10.57 -3.33 4.08
CA CYS A 73 -11.72 -4.21 3.82
C CYS A 73 -12.96 -3.70 4.58
N LEU A 74 -14.12 -3.71 3.92
CA LEU A 74 -15.40 -3.36 4.57
C LEU A 74 -15.91 -4.49 5.47
#